data_AF-A0A0R1Y928-F1
#
_entry.id   AF-A0A0R1Y928-F1
#
_cell.length_a   1.000
_cell.length_b   1.000
_cell.length_c   1.000
_cell.angle_alpha   90.00
_cell.angle_beta   90.00
_cell.angle_gamma   90.00
#
_symmetry.space_group_name_H-M   'P 1'
#
loop_
_entity.id
_entity.type
_entity.pdbx_description
1 polymer ?
#
loop_
_entity_poly.entity_id
_entity_poly.type
_entity_poly.pdbx_seq_one_letter_code
_entity_poly.pdbx_strand_id
1 'polypeptide(L)'
;MKHTLKTSLFVGLAALGLTAVVGSTTAKPAAAKLYARITSNQQLTTDPTTRNVTFTGNNALYTKAGTLRGARIIASGTSLGTLAAANTAGSNVRAYRVATTNRGSVYYKVVTFDGQYRGWIYGGTSTGTFGGGITPYATTQDATAPDAKTQFKLIDGALAETTNQVVYDAPANTQYQVGATPTITNLANYKDATFTVTKAVTNPRDNTTWYQLASSNADLNGKWVNKGNVTEAKPANTNTSDNSVTVVYLDGENGTNNPVDKANQTFTTTDTSTKAGQVAASSFVNADKLSLQDFAKKHVPAGYTFVSFGNDNAVFGGTQYVAVVKAK
;
A
#
# COMPACT_ATOMS: atom_id res chain seq x y z
N MET A 1 26.50 51.20 30.78
CA MET A 1 25.16 51.82 30.86
C MET A 1 24.16 50.70 31.06
N LYS A 2 23.28 50.62 32.05
CA LYS A 2 22.85 51.53 33.12
C LYS A 2 22.16 50.65 34.20
N HIS A 3 22.58 50.82 35.45
CA HIS A 3 21.81 50.78 36.72
C HIS A 3 21.11 49.47 37.14
N THR A 4 21.65 48.68 38.08
CA THR A 4 21.74 48.80 39.57
C THR A 4 20.50 48.31 40.34
N LEU A 5 20.75 47.36 41.27
CA LEU A 5 19.84 46.89 42.32
C LEU A 5 19.25 48.03 43.16
N LYS A 6 18.01 47.82 43.65
CA LYS A 6 17.57 48.34 44.96
C LYS A 6 16.69 47.33 45.68
N THR A 7 17.23 46.78 46.76
CA THR A 7 16.50 46.19 47.89
C THR A 7 15.93 47.35 48.72
N SER A 8 14.70 47.24 49.19
CA SER A 8 14.21 48.07 50.30
C SER A 8 13.27 47.26 51.17
N LEU A 9 13.82 46.92 52.33
CA LEU A 9 13.19 46.41 53.53
C LEU A 9 12.18 47.44 54.02
N PHE A 10 10.94 47.03 54.30
CA PHE A 10 10.08 47.76 55.24
C PHE A 10 9.68 46.81 56.36
N VAL A 11 10.36 47.00 57.50
CA VAL A 11 9.91 46.56 58.81
C VAL A 11 8.80 47.54 59.23
N GLY A 12 7.60 47.02 59.45
CA GLY A 12 6.47 47.75 60.00
C GLY A 12 5.82 46.90 61.08
N LEU A 13 6.41 46.95 62.27
CA LEU A 13 5.87 46.38 63.49
C LEU A 13 4.71 47.28 63.93
N ALA A 14 3.47 46.78 63.87
CA ALA A 14 2.34 47.37 64.56
C ALA A 14 1.54 46.23 65.22
N ALA A 15 1.83 46.00 66.49
CA ALA A 15 0.97 45.26 67.39
C ALA A 15 0.22 46.27 68.24
N LEU A 16 -1.11 46.34 68.11
CA LEU A 16 -2.04 46.90 69.08
C LEU A 16 -3.37 46.16 68.89
N GLY A 17 -3.73 45.36 69.90
CA GLY A 17 -4.90 44.49 69.87
C GLY A 17 -6.23 45.24 70.02
N LEU A 18 -7.29 44.60 69.54
CA LEU A 18 -8.63 44.78 70.08
C LEU A 18 -9.42 43.47 69.94
N THR A 19 -10.25 43.27 70.93
CA THR A 19 -10.97 42.08 71.40
C THR A 19 -11.98 41.46 70.43
N ALA A 20 -12.01 40.12 70.45
CA ALA A 20 -13.15 39.19 70.32
C ALA A 20 -14.33 39.54 69.37
N VAL A 21 -14.46 38.74 68.30
CA VAL A 21 -15.70 38.02 67.99
C VAL A 21 -15.31 36.60 67.59
N VAL A 22 -15.76 35.61 68.36
CA VAL A 22 -15.74 34.20 67.97
C VAL A 22 -16.79 34.03 66.87
N GLY A 23 -16.39 34.33 65.64
CA GLY A 23 -17.07 33.82 64.46
C GLY A 23 -16.32 32.57 64.03
N SER A 24 -16.78 31.40 64.48
CA SER A 24 -16.39 30.14 63.88
C SER A 24 -16.95 30.10 62.46
N THR A 25 -16.29 30.80 61.54
CA THR A 25 -16.41 30.47 60.13
C THR A 25 -15.81 29.08 60.01
N THR A 26 -16.71 28.10 59.94
CA THR A 26 -16.39 26.77 59.45
C THR A 26 -15.85 26.98 58.03
N ALA A 27 -14.54 27.16 57.92
CA ALA A 27 -13.84 27.05 56.67
C ALA A 27 -14.15 25.64 56.17
N LYS A 28 -15.10 25.55 55.25
CA LYS A 28 -15.48 24.31 54.58
C LYS A 28 -14.17 23.72 54.04
N PRO A 29 -13.71 22.55 54.49
CA PRO A 29 -12.51 21.96 53.91
C PRO A 29 -12.77 21.85 52.42
N ALA A 30 -11.91 22.46 51.60
CA ALA A 30 -11.97 22.34 50.16
C ALA A 30 -12.03 20.84 49.84
N ALA A 31 -13.11 20.41 49.18
CA ALA A 31 -13.31 19.00 48.87
C ALA A 31 -12.05 18.47 48.18
N ALA A 32 -11.39 17.50 48.82
CA ALA A 32 -10.16 16.91 48.27
C ALA A 32 -10.44 16.47 46.84
N LYS A 33 -9.59 16.87 45.89
CA LYS A 33 -9.74 16.50 44.48
C LYS A 33 -9.64 14.98 44.36
N LEU A 34 -10.79 14.32 44.34
CA LEU A 34 -10.88 12.87 44.19
C LEU A 34 -10.49 12.52 42.76
N TYR A 35 -9.40 11.77 42.60
CA TYR A 35 -8.98 11.23 41.32
C TYR A 35 -9.73 9.94 41.03
N ALA A 36 -9.91 9.61 39.75
CA ALA A 36 -10.41 8.29 39.39
C ALA A 36 -9.36 7.22 39.70
N ARG A 37 -9.81 5.97 39.83
CA ARG A 37 -8.97 4.77 39.88
C ARG A 37 -9.34 3.82 38.75
N ILE A 38 -8.38 3.03 38.28
CA ILE A 38 -8.63 1.97 37.30
C ILE A 38 -9.38 0.82 38.00
N THR A 39 -10.44 0.33 37.36
CA THR A 39 -11.19 -0.87 37.79
C THR A 39 -10.93 -2.06 36.90
N SER A 40 -10.56 -1.85 35.63
CA SER A 40 -10.11 -2.91 34.72
C SER A 40 -9.05 -2.39 33.76
N ASN A 41 -8.15 -3.28 33.31
CA ASN A 41 -7.17 -2.97 32.27
C ASN A 41 -6.83 -4.26 31.51
N GLN A 42 -7.47 -4.44 30.38
CA GLN A 42 -7.41 -5.68 29.60
C GLN A 42 -6.76 -5.42 28.23
N GLN A 43 -6.06 -6.44 27.74
CA GLN A 43 -5.60 -6.47 26.35
C GLN A 43 -6.80 -6.77 25.43
N LEU A 44 -6.85 -6.11 24.28
CA LEU A 44 -7.86 -6.43 23.28
C LEU A 44 -7.47 -7.75 22.59
N THR A 45 -8.41 -8.69 22.54
CA THR A 45 -8.24 -10.03 21.95
C THR A 45 -8.91 -10.19 20.59
N THR A 46 -9.68 -9.20 20.13
CA THR A 46 -10.27 -9.19 18.79
C THR A 46 -9.19 -9.16 17.70
N ASP A 47 -9.60 -9.55 16.48
CA ASP A 47 -8.73 -9.56 15.32
C ASP A 47 -7.95 -8.22 15.21
N PRO A 48 -6.61 -8.24 15.12
CA PRO A 48 -5.79 -7.05 14.89
C PRO A 48 -6.36 -6.10 13.83
N THR A 49 -6.79 -6.62 12.69
CA THR A 49 -7.26 -5.83 11.54
C THR A 49 -8.50 -4.99 11.85
N THR A 50 -9.32 -5.42 12.81
CA THR A 50 -10.55 -4.73 13.25
C THR A 50 -10.30 -3.61 14.27
N ARG A 51 -9.06 -3.44 14.72
CA ARG A 51 -8.67 -2.49 15.79
C ARG A 51 -7.97 -1.24 15.27
N ASN A 52 -8.05 -1.00 13.97
CA ASN A 52 -7.59 0.21 13.33
C ASN A 52 -8.55 1.36 13.62
N VAL A 53 -7.99 2.47 14.09
CA VAL A 53 -8.72 3.68 14.45
C VAL A 53 -8.00 4.91 13.91
N THR A 54 -8.66 6.05 13.95
CA THR A 54 -8.05 7.36 13.77
C THR A 54 -8.48 8.29 14.90
N PHE A 55 -7.72 9.36 15.12
CA PHE A 55 -8.02 10.34 16.17
C PHE A 55 -9.16 11.26 15.72
N THR A 56 -10.03 11.61 16.66
CA THR A 56 -11.11 12.59 16.41
C THR A 56 -10.68 14.03 16.62
N GLY A 57 -9.55 14.25 17.32
CA GLY A 57 -9.05 15.57 17.70
C GLY A 57 -9.71 16.16 18.96
N ASN A 58 -10.74 15.52 19.51
CA ASN A 58 -11.51 16.06 20.64
C ASN A 58 -10.88 15.79 22.02
N ASN A 59 -9.94 14.86 22.10
CA ASN A 59 -9.35 14.41 23.36
C ASN A 59 -7.84 14.27 23.24
N ALA A 60 -7.13 14.62 24.31
CA ALA A 60 -5.69 14.44 24.38
C ALA A 60 -5.29 12.97 24.59
N LEU A 61 -4.06 12.67 24.18
CA LEU A 61 -3.38 11.42 24.48
C LEU A 61 -2.58 11.59 25.77
N TYR A 62 -2.65 10.61 26.68
CA TYR A 62 -2.04 10.70 28.01
C TYR A 62 -1.09 9.54 28.31
N THR A 63 -0.21 9.71 29.30
CA THR A 63 0.68 8.65 29.81
C THR A 63 -0.05 7.51 30.51
N LYS A 64 -1.22 7.82 31.10
CA LYS A 64 -2.17 6.92 31.75
C LYS A 64 -3.57 7.52 31.58
N ALA A 65 -4.65 6.81 31.93
CA ALA A 65 -6.00 7.37 31.80
C ALA A 65 -6.09 8.79 32.40
N GLY A 66 -6.64 9.74 31.62
CA GLY A 66 -6.50 11.19 31.86
C GLY A 66 -7.08 11.69 33.20
N THR A 67 -8.01 10.95 33.79
CA THR A 67 -8.62 11.27 35.09
C THR A 67 -7.82 10.75 36.30
N LEU A 68 -6.75 10.00 36.08
CA LEU A 68 -5.90 9.47 37.15
C LEU A 68 -4.93 10.53 37.67
N ARG A 69 -4.52 10.36 38.93
CA ARG A 69 -3.47 11.22 39.52
C ARG A 69 -2.16 11.08 38.73
N GLY A 70 -1.60 12.22 38.35
CA GLY A 70 -0.33 12.30 37.61
C GLY A 70 -0.41 11.84 36.16
N ALA A 71 -1.60 11.84 35.54
CA ALA A 71 -1.71 11.73 34.10
C ALA A 71 -1.10 12.97 33.43
N ARG A 72 -0.19 12.76 32.47
CA ARG A 72 0.45 13.83 31.68
C ARG A 72 0.00 13.73 30.24
N ILE A 73 -0.21 14.86 29.59
CA ILE A 73 -0.51 14.95 28.16
C ILE A 73 0.75 14.59 27.38
N ILE A 74 0.63 13.64 26.46
CA ILE A 74 1.63 13.29 25.45
C ILE A 74 1.39 14.13 24.19
N ALA A 75 0.12 14.24 23.78
CA ALA A 75 -0.29 15.04 22.63
C ALA A 75 -1.66 15.67 22.90
N SER A 76 -1.82 16.94 22.54
CA SER A 76 -3.10 17.64 22.66
C SER A 76 -4.13 17.09 21.67
N GLY A 77 -5.43 17.28 21.94
CA GLY A 77 -6.49 16.91 20.99
C GLY A 77 -6.28 17.59 19.63
N THR A 78 -5.98 18.89 19.63
CA THR A 78 -5.68 19.66 18.41
C THR A 78 -4.55 19.04 17.59
N SER A 79 -3.41 18.71 18.22
CA SER A 79 -2.28 18.08 17.53
C SER A 79 -2.65 16.73 16.90
N LEU A 80 -3.46 15.94 17.58
CA LEU A 80 -3.95 14.66 17.07
C LEU A 80 -4.97 14.83 15.94
N GLY A 81 -5.79 15.88 15.99
CA GLY A 81 -6.69 16.27 14.90
C GLY A 81 -5.92 16.67 13.65
N THR A 82 -4.87 17.48 13.77
CA THR A 82 -3.96 17.82 12.67
C THR A 82 -3.29 16.57 12.11
N LEU A 83 -2.81 15.67 12.97
CA LEU A 83 -2.22 14.40 12.53
C LEU A 83 -3.22 13.55 11.74
N ALA A 84 -4.46 13.40 12.22
CA ALA A 84 -5.50 12.65 11.52
C ALA A 84 -5.83 13.26 10.15
N ALA A 85 -5.90 14.60 10.07
CA ALA A 85 -6.19 15.36 8.87
C ALA A 85 -5.04 15.35 7.85
N ALA A 86 -3.78 15.21 8.30
CA ALA A 86 -2.63 15.10 7.40
C ALA A 86 -2.72 13.90 6.45
N ASN A 87 -3.57 12.92 6.78
CA ASN A 87 -3.90 11.78 5.95
C ASN A 87 -2.68 10.98 5.46
N THR A 88 -1.67 10.82 6.32
CA THR A 88 -0.45 10.07 5.98
C THR A 88 -0.46 8.68 6.62
N ALA A 89 0.47 7.82 6.21
CA ALA A 89 0.69 6.52 6.84
C ALA A 89 0.90 6.60 8.38
N GLY A 90 1.59 7.65 8.85
CA GLY A 90 1.81 7.90 10.29
C GLY A 90 0.54 8.27 11.06
N SER A 91 -0.54 8.64 10.36
CA SER A 91 -1.84 8.98 10.94
C SER A 91 -2.69 7.75 11.30
N ASN A 92 -2.29 6.54 10.88
CA ASN A 92 -2.98 5.30 11.23
C ASN A 92 -2.67 4.88 12.67
N VAL A 93 -3.70 4.46 13.41
CA VAL A 93 -3.61 4.17 14.84
C VAL A 93 -4.14 2.78 15.12
N ARG A 94 -3.45 2.03 15.99
CA ARG A 94 -3.90 0.75 16.52
C ARG A 94 -4.29 0.88 17.98
N ALA A 95 -5.53 0.50 18.31
CA ALA A 95 -5.94 0.26 19.69
C ALA A 95 -5.56 -1.16 20.11
N TYR A 96 -4.99 -1.33 21.30
CA TYR A 96 -4.49 -2.65 21.74
C TYR A 96 -4.77 -3.00 23.21
N ARG A 97 -5.22 -2.04 24.02
CA ARG A 97 -5.76 -2.29 25.37
C ARG A 97 -6.97 -1.40 25.65
N VAL A 98 -7.78 -1.82 26.61
CA VAL A 98 -8.93 -1.06 27.12
C VAL A 98 -8.89 -1.04 28.64
N ALA A 99 -9.24 0.08 29.25
CA ALA A 99 -9.32 0.24 30.69
C ALA A 99 -10.58 0.98 31.10
N THR A 100 -11.23 0.53 32.17
CA THR A 100 -12.36 1.23 32.80
C THR A 100 -11.90 1.89 34.09
N THR A 101 -12.51 3.03 34.40
CA THR A 101 -12.33 3.71 35.69
C THR A 101 -13.50 3.43 36.64
N ASN A 102 -13.33 3.71 37.93
CA ASN A 102 -14.41 3.67 38.92
C ASN A 102 -15.52 4.70 38.67
N ARG A 103 -15.35 5.59 37.68
CA ARG A 103 -16.33 6.59 37.24
C ARG A 103 -17.03 6.20 35.93
N GLY A 104 -16.85 4.97 35.45
CA GLY A 104 -17.47 4.49 34.21
C GLY A 104 -16.80 4.98 32.92
N SER A 105 -15.79 5.85 32.99
CA SER A 105 -15.02 6.25 31.80
C SER A 105 -14.17 5.10 31.28
N VAL A 106 -14.15 4.94 29.95
CA VAL A 106 -13.32 4.00 29.22
C VAL A 106 -12.16 4.74 28.57
N TYR A 107 -10.97 4.14 28.63
CA TYR A 107 -9.77 4.61 27.95
C TYR A 107 -9.17 3.48 27.12
N TYR A 108 -8.73 3.80 25.91
CA TYR A 108 -8.00 2.87 25.04
C TYR A 108 -6.52 3.21 25.04
N LYS A 109 -5.68 2.17 25.14
CA LYS A 109 -4.25 2.31 24.86
C LYS A 109 -4.03 2.16 23.36
N VAL A 110 -3.42 3.17 22.76
CA VAL A 110 -3.27 3.31 21.32
C VAL A 110 -1.82 3.59 20.94
N VAL A 111 -1.48 3.29 19.70
CA VAL A 111 -0.18 3.59 19.09
C VAL A 111 -0.35 3.96 17.62
N THR A 112 0.34 4.99 17.14
CA THR A 112 0.44 5.31 15.71
C THR A 112 1.30 4.28 14.97
N PHE A 113 1.08 4.07 13.67
CA PHE A 113 1.78 3.01 12.94
C PHE A 113 3.30 3.22 12.88
N ASP A 114 3.74 4.48 12.88
CA ASP A 114 5.13 4.91 12.98
C ASP A 114 5.72 4.82 14.42
N GLY A 115 4.88 4.51 15.42
CA GLY A 115 5.26 4.41 16.82
C GLY A 115 5.50 5.74 17.55
N GLN A 116 5.40 6.89 16.89
CA GLN A 116 5.72 8.21 17.46
C GLN A 116 4.80 8.58 18.63
N TYR A 117 3.50 8.28 18.52
CA TYR A 117 2.54 8.52 19.58
C TYR A 117 2.05 7.22 20.19
N ARG A 118 2.24 7.07 21.50
CA ARG A 118 1.74 5.93 22.27
C ARG A 118 1.22 6.39 23.63
N GLY A 119 -0.03 6.06 23.93
CA GLY A 119 -0.62 6.48 25.20
C GLY A 119 -2.06 6.00 25.39
N TRP A 120 -2.73 6.60 26.37
CA TRP A 120 -4.12 6.35 26.71
C TRP A 120 -4.98 7.53 26.26
N ILE A 121 -6.05 7.24 25.54
CA ILE A 121 -7.00 8.25 25.06
C ILE A 121 -8.41 7.89 25.51
N TYR A 122 -9.22 8.91 25.81
CA TYR A 122 -10.60 8.72 26.25
C TYR A 122 -11.43 8.05 25.14
N GLY A 123 -12.12 6.97 25.49
CA GLY A 123 -12.89 6.11 24.58
C GLY A 123 -14.40 6.22 24.70
N GLY A 124 -14.92 7.07 25.60
CA GLY A 124 -16.34 7.11 25.96
C GLY A 124 -16.63 6.29 27.22
N THR A 125 -17.76 5.58 27.24
CA THR A 125 -18.25 4.80 28.39
C THR A 125 -18.47 3.31 28.07
N SER A 126 -18.34 2.92 26.80
CA SER A 126 -18.48 1.53 26.34
C SER A 126 -17.11 0.93 26.03
N THR A 127 -16.91 -0.34 26.40
CA THR A 127 -15.72 -1.11 26.03
C THR A 127 -15.88 -1.82 24.69
N GLY A 128 -17.11 -1.94 24.17
CA GLY A 128 -17.44 -2.68 22.95
C GLY A 128 -17.35 -1.85 21.67
N THR A 129 -17.20 -0.53 21.77
CA THR A 129 -17.19 0.39 20.62
C THR A 129 -16.11 1.44 20.80
N PHE A 130 -15.32 1.69 19.76
CA PHE A 130 -14.39 2.82 19.75
C PHE A 130 -15.17 4.14 19.65
N GLY A 131 -14.87 5.10 20.54
CA GLY A 131 -15.51 6.40 20.57
C GLY A 131 -14.67 7.47 21.27
N GLY A 132 -15.28 8.63 21.55
CA GLY A 132 -14.62 9.74 22.25
C GLY A 132 -13.48 10.35 21.43
N GLY A 133 -12.24 10.07 21.82
CA GLY A 133 -11.01 10.55 21.17
C GLY A 133 -10.58 9.76 19.94
N ILE A 134 -11.22 8.62 19.68
CA ILE A 134 -10.92 7.73 18.56
C ILE A 134 -12.20 7.28 17.85
N THR A 135 -12.07 6.90 16.58
CA THR A 135 -13.15 6.32 15.78
C THR A 135 -12.59 5.19 14.91
N PRO A 136 -13.34 4.11 14.61
CA PRO A 136 -12.89 3.07 13.69
C PRO A 136 -12.43 3.67 12.36
N TYR A 137 -11.38 3.08 11.77
CA TYR A 137 -10.86 3.52 10.49
C TYR A 137 -10.50 2.32 9.62
N ALA A 138 -11.13 2.22 8.45
CA ALA A 138 -10.78 1.23 7.44
C ALA A 138 -9.51 1.70 6.72
N THR A 139 -8.42 0.97 6.90
CA THR A 139 -7.13 1.28 6.26
C THR A 139 -7.07 0.83 4.81
N THR A 140 -8.10 0.14 4.33
CA THR A 140 -8.31 -0.30 2.95
C THR A 140 -9.77 -0.14 2.57
N GLN A 141 -10.02 0.09 1.30
CA GLN A 141 -11.32 -0.05 0.65
C GLN A 141 -11.20 -1.01 -0.53
N ASP A 142 -12.28 -1.71 -0.86
CA ASP A 142 -12.29 -2.61 -2.01
C ASP A 142 -12.03 -1.84 -3.31
N ALA A 143 -11.29 -2.47 -4.22
CA ALA A 143 -11.03 -1.98 -5.56
C ALA A 143 -11.40 -3.07 -6.58
N THR A 144 -11.68 -2.65 -7.81
CA THR A 144 -11.97 -3.60 -8.89
C THR A 144 -10.72 -4.40 -9.22
N ALA A 145 -10.80 -5.72 -9.01
CA ALA A 145 -9.76 -6.65 -9.44
C ALA A 145 -9.75 -6.78 -10.97
N PRO A 146 -8.60 -7.08 -11.60
CA PRO A 146 -8.55 -7.45 -13.01
C PRO A 146 -9.29 -8.78 -13.25
N ASP A 147 -9.45 -9.15 -14.53
CA ASP A 147 -10.05 -10.44 -14.88
C ASP A 147 -9.29 -11.59 -14.20
N ALA A 148 -10.04 -12.54 -13.63
CA ALA A 148 -9.49 -13.63 -12.83
C ALA A 148 -8.54 -14.56 -13.62
N LYS A 149 -8.60 -14.55 -14.96
CA LYS A 149 -7.73 -15.31 -15.84
C LYS A 149 -6.50 -14.52 -16.29
N THR A 150 -6.46 -13.21 -16.07
CA THR A 150 -5.30 -12.40 -16.43
C THR A 150 -4.12 -12.78 -15.55
N GLN A 151 -3.08 -13.28 -16.20
CA GLN A 151 -1.81 -13.57 -15.56
C GLN A 151 -0.99 -12.29 -15.47
N PHE A 152 -0.31 -12.10 -14.35
CA PHE A 152 0.61 -11.02 -14.08
C PHE A 152 1.98 -11.58 -13.69
N LYS A 153 3.00 -10.74 -13.83
CA LYS A 153 4.32 -10.96 -13.26
C LYS A 153 4.86 -9.66 -12.66
N LEU A 154 5.89 -9.75 -11.84
CA LEU A 154 6.61 -8.57 -11.36
C LEU A 154 7.32 -7.88 -12.53
N ILE A 155 7.40 -6.55 -12.49
CA ILE A 155 8.20 -5.78 -13.46
C ILE A 155 9.70 -5.94 -13.18
N ASP A 156 10.54 -5.82 -14.20
CA ASP A 156 11.99 -6.00 -14.05
C ASP A 156 12.60 -5.03 -13.02
N GLY A 157 12.10 -3.79 -12.97
CA GLY A 157 12.52 -2.79 -11.98
C GLY A 157 12.16 -3.12 -10.52
N ALA A 158 11.34 -4.14 -10.29
CA ALA A 158 10.94 -4.62 -8.97
C ALA A 158 11.74 -5.86 -8.51
N LEU A 159 12.62 -6.42 -9.36
CA LEU A 159 13.34 -7.67 -9.10
C LEU A 159 14.70 -7.44 -8.41
N ALA A 160 14.70 -6.85 -7.22
CA ALA A 160 15.93 -6.62 -6.47
C ALA A 160 16.54 -7.94 -5.91
N GLU A 161 17.87 -8.08 -5.96
CA GLU A 161 18.55 -9.31 -5.53
C GLU A 161 18.78 -9.43 -4.02
N THR A 162 18.78 -8.31 -3.29
CA THR A 162 19.21 -8.26 -1.88
C THR A 162 18.19 -7.66 -0.93
N THR A 163 17.06 -7.17 -1.44
CA THR A 163 16.01 -6.55 -0.63
C THR A 163 14.63 -6.90 -1.15
N ASN A 164 13.64 -6.94 -0.26
CA ASN A 164 12.23 -6.98 -0.62
C ASN A 164 11.52 -5.72 -0.13
N GLN A 165 11.06 -4.91 -1.08
CA GLN A 165 10.18 -3.75 -0.85
C GLN A 165 8.96 -3.80 -1.77
N VAL A 166 8.61 -4.99 -2.28
CA VAL A 166 7.64 -5.16 -3.37
C VAL A 166 6.50 -6.08 -2.94
N VAL A 167 6.83 -7.20 -2.30
CA VAL A 167 5.87 -8.21 -1.87
C VAL A 167 5.66 -8.11 -0.36
N TYR A 168 4.41 -7.94 0.06
CA TYR A 168 4.02 -7.65 1.44
C TYR A 168 3.04 -8.68 2.00
N ASP A 169 3.04 -8.87 3.32
CA ASP A 169 2.06 -9.75 3.99
C ASP A 169 0.66 -9.10 4.10
N ALA A 170 0.61 -7.78 4.10
CA ALA A 170 -0.58 -6.96 3.92
C ALA A 170 -0.20 -5.67 3.18
N PRO A 171 -1.13 -4.98 2.49
CA PRO A 171 -0.82 -3.73 1.82
C PRO A 171 -0.06 -2.76 2.74
N ALA A 172 0.95 -2.06 2.21
CA ALA A 172 1.79 -1.20 3.03
C ALA A 172 0.96 -0.17 3.80
N ASN A 173 1.36 0.12 5.05
CA ASN A 173 0.72 1.08 5.93
C ASN A 173 -0.74 0.76 6.34
N THR A 174 -1.21 -0.48 6.14
CA THR A 174 -2.60 -0.84 6.48
C THR A 174 -2.75 -1.61 7.79
N GLN A 175 -1.65 -2.16 8.32
CA GLN A 175 -1.62 -2.87 9.59
C GLN A 175 -0.39 -2.45 10.42
N TYR A 176 -0.55 -2.40 11.74
CA TYR A 176 0.54 -2.06 12.64
C TYR A 176 1.59 -3.18 12.65
N GLN A 177 2.87 -2.83 12.44
CA GLN A 177 4.01 -3.76 12.40
C GLN A 177 3.93 -4.83 11.30
N VAL A 178 3.16 -4.60 10.24
CA VAL A 178 3.16 -5.45 9.05
C VAL A 178 3.79 -4.66 7.91
N GLY A 179 4.69 -5.31 7.17
CA GLY A 179 5.45 -4.69 6.08
C GLY A 179 5.72 -5.67 4.95
N ALA A 180 6.82 -5.43 4.23
CA ALA A 180 7.29 -6.34 3.21
C ALA A 180 7.55 -7.72 3.82
N THR A 181 7.20 -8.77 3.10
CA THR A 181 7.32 -10.16 3.55
C THR A 181 8.79 -10.47 3.86
N PRO A 182 9.15 -10.77 5.13
CA PRO A 182 10.54 -10.90 5.55
C PRO A 182 11.20 -12.20 5.06
N THR A 183 10.40 -13.19 4.66
CA THR A 183 10.91 -14.48 4.14
C THR A 183 11.40 -14.39 2.70
N ILE A 184 11.00 -13.34 1.97
CA ILE A 184 11.47 -13.09 0.61
C ILE A 184 12.65 -12.11 0.71
N THR A 185 13.86 -12.60 0.43
CA THR A 185 15.10 -11.80 0.53
C THR A 185 15.72 -11.47 -0.82
N ASN A 186 15.38 -12.23 -1.86
CA ASN A 186 15.83 -12.04 -3.23
C ASN A 186 14.63 -12.15 -4.19
N LEU A 187 14.19 -11.01 -4.74
CA LEU A 187 13.04 -10.95 -5.65
C LEU A 187 13.40 -11.45 -7.07
N ALA A 188 14.67 -11.43 -7.47
CA ALA A 188 15.09 -11.92 -8.79
C ALA A 188 14.80 -13.42 -9.00
N ASN A 189 14.71 -14.20 -7.91
CA ASN A 189 14.27 -15.60 -7.94
C ASN A 189 12.84 -15.78 -8.49
N TYR A 190 12.05 -14.71 -8.57
CA TYR A 190 10.67 -14.73 -9.04
C TYR A 190 10.49 -14.06 -10.41
N LYS A 191 11.57 -13.85 -11.18
CA LYS A 191 11.52 -13.14 -12.48
C LYS A 191 10.51 -13.72 -13.49
N ASP A 192 10.36 -15.05 -13.48
CA ASP A 192 9.46 -15.78 -14.38
C ASP A 192 8.19 -16.25 -13.66
N ALA A 193 8.04 -15.92 -12.38
CA ALA A 193 6.87 -16.32 -11.61
C ALA A 193 5.66 -15.52 -12.08
N THR A 194 4.60 -16.24 -12.45
CA THR A 194 3.31 -15.67 -12.81
C THR A 194 2.28 -15.90 -11.71
N PHE A 195 1.30 -15.01 -11.63
CA PHE A 195 0.20 -15.09 -10.68
C PHE A 195 -1.05 -14.39 -11.23
N THR A 196 -2.22 -14.81 -10.75
CA THR A 196 -3.47 -14.06 -10.94
C THR A 196 -3.74 -13.18 -9.72
N VAL A 197 -4.77 -12.34 -9.81
CA VAL A 197 -5.19 -11.47 -8.70
C VAL A 197 -6.51 -11.98 -8.12
N THR A 198 -6.52 -12.26 -6.82
CA THR A 198 -7.75 -12.71 -6.11
C THR A 198 -8.54 -11.57 -5.50
N LYS A 199 -7.85 -10.50 -5.09
CA LYS A 199 -8.45 -9.30 -4.49
C LYS A 199 -7.67 -8.07 -4.90
N ALA A 200 -8.35 -6.94 -5.01
CA ALA A 200 -7.73 -5.64 -5.12
C ALA A 200 -8.29 -4.71 -4.04
N VAL A 201 -7.43 -3.92 -3.41
CA VAL A 201 -7.81 -2.91 -2.43
C VAL A 201 -7.04 -1.62 -2.67
N THR A 202 -7.63 -0.49 -2.31
CA THR A 202 -6.98 0.82 -2.32
C THR A 202 -6.77 1.28 -0.88
N ASN A 203 -5.60 1.83 -0.57
CA ASN A 203 -5.36 2.54 0.69
C ASN A 203 -5.91 3.97 0.56
N PRO A 204 -6.92 4.38 1.37
CA PRO A 204 -7.54 5.71 1.25
C PRO A 204 -6.63 6.88 1.60
N ARG A 205 -5.46 6.63 2.22
CA ARG A 205 -4.51 7.69 2.63
C ARG A 205 -3.57 8.12 1.52
N ASP A 206 -3.04 7.16 0.77
CA ASP A 206 -2.06 7.39 -0.29
C ASP A 206 -2.60 7.06 -1.70
N ASN A 207 -3.86 6.60 -1.80
CA ASN A 207 -4.53 6.17 -3.03
C ASN A 207 -3.79 5.07 -3.79
N THR A 208 -2.91 4.32 -3.12
CA THR A 208 -2.21 3.19 -3.74
C THR A 208 -3.12 1.98 -3.82
N THR A 209 -3.13 1.32 -4.99
CA THR A 209 -3.88 0.08 -5.20
C THR A 209 -2.95 -1.11 -5.06
N TRP A 210 -3.40 -2.12 -4.33
CA TRP A 210 -2.68 -3.34 -4.01
C TRP A 210 -3.46 -4.55 -4.48
N TYR A 211 -2.76 -5.52 -5.04
CA TYR A 211 -3.30 -6.78 -5.52
C TYR A 211 -2.87 -7.92 -4.61
N GLN A 212 -3.82 -8.78 -4.24
CA GLN A 212 -3.54 -10.04 -3.56
C GLN A 212 -3.21 -11.11 -4.61
N LEU A 213 -2.04 -11.71 -4.49
CA LEU A 213 -1.53 -12.67 -5.45
C LEU A 213 -2.15 -14.05 -5.22
N ALA A 214 -2.63 -14.69 -6.29
CA ALA A 214 -2.83 -16.14 -6.34
C ALA A 214 -1.76 -16.77 -7.25
N SER A 215 -0.90 -17.59 -6.66
CA SER A 215 0.22 -18.19 -7.36
C SER A 215 0.37 -19.65 -6.97
N SER A 216 0.89 -20.47 -7.89
CA SER A 216 1.40 -21.80 -7.55
C SER A 216 2.70 -21.73 -6.74
N ASN A 217 3.40 -20.59 -6.77
CA ASN A 217 4.54 -20.34 -5.89
C ASN A 217 4.06 -20.02 -4.47
N ALA A 218 4.39 -20.90 -3.51
CA ALA A 218 3.93 -20.81 -2.13
C ALA A 218 4.40 -19.53 -1.41
N ASP A 219 5.56 -18.97 -1.77
CA ASP A 219 6.07 -17.74 -1.14
C ASP A 219 5.26 -16.52 -1.54
N LEU A 220 4.74 -16.51 -2.78
CA LEU A 220 3.95 -15.41 -3.33
C LEU A 220 2.45 -15.55 -3.03
N ASN A 221 1.95 -16.77 -2.90
CA ASN A 221 0.52 -17.01 -2.77
C ASN A 221 -0.07 -16.36 -1.50
N GLY A 222 -1.13 -15.57 -1.68
CA GLY A 222 -1.80 -14.83 -0.61
C GLY A 222 -1.10 -13.53 -0.17
N LYS A 223 0.09 -13.22 -0.71
CA LYS A 223 0.79 -11.96 -0.46
C LYS A 223 0.14 -10.80 -1.22
N TRP A 224 0.65 -9.60 -1.00
CA TRP A 224 0.20 -8.37 -1.63
C TRP A 224 1.32 -7.68 -2.40
N VAL A 225 1.00 -7.09 -3.54
CA VAL A 225 1.93 -6.27 -4.35
C VAL A 225 1.24 -5.00 -4.81
N ASN A 226 1.96 -3.89 -4.84
CA ASN A 226 1.45 -2.65 -5.41
C ASN A 226 1.19 -2.84 -6.92
N LYS A 227 0.04 -2.37 -7.41
CA LYS A 227 -0.33 -2.43 -8.83
C LYS A 227 0.77 -1.89 -9.77
N GLY A 228 1.51 -0.86 -9.34
CA GLY A 228 2.60 -0.28 -10.13
C GLY A 228 3.83 -1.17 -10.31
N ASN A 229 3.96 -2.25 -9.52
CA ASN A 229 5.08 -3.18 -9.58
C ASN A 229 4.75 -4.46 -10.37
N VAL A 230 3.61 -4.51 -11.05
CA VAL A 230 3.20 -5.67 -11.86
C VAL A 230 2.87 -5.27 -13.29
N THR A 231 3.03 -6.22 -14.19
CA THR A 231 2.60 -6.11 -15.58
C THR A 231 1.88 -7.39 -16.00
N GLU A 232 1.00 -7.30 -16.99
CA GLU A 232 0.37 -8.49 -17.55
C GLU A 232 1.46 -9.42 -18.10
N ALA A 233 1.42 -10.67 -17.66
CA ALA A 233 2.28 -11.71 -18.18
C ALA A 233 1.79 -12.06 -19.58
N LYS A 234 2.58 -11.66 -20.56
CA LYS A 234 2.45 -12.09 -21.95
C LYS A 234 2.55 -13.61 -22.00
N PRO A 235 1.62 -14.34 -22.65
CA PRO A 235 1.74 -15.78 -22.79
C PRO A 235 3.06 -16.11 -23.49
N ALA A 236 3.95 -16.80 -22.78
CA ALA A 236 5.19 -17.31 -23.35
C ALA A 236 4.87 -18.65 -24.02
N ASN A 237 4.37 -18.60 -25.24
CA ASN A 237 4.27 -19.82 -26.05
C ASN A 237 5.66 -20.14 -26.59
N THR A 238 6.14 -21.36 -26.34
CA THR A 238 7.34 -21.86 -27.02
C THR A 238 7.03 -21.96 -28.51
N ASN A 239 7.98 -21.53 -29.34
CA ASN A 239 7.81 -21.59 -30.79
C ASN A 239 7.82 -23.06 -31.23
N THR A 240 6.77 -23.48 -31.90
CA THR A 240 6.62 -24.81 -32.49
C THR A 240 6.06 -24.66 -33.91
N SER A 241 6.10 -25.73 -34.71
CA SER A 241 5.44 -25.74 -36.02
C SER A 241 3.94 -25.52 -35.92
N ASP A 242 3.31 -25.85 -34.78
CA ASP A 242 1.86 -25.75 -34.60
C ASP A 242 1.36 -24.34 -34.34
N ASN A 243 2.21 -23.42 -33.87
CA ASN A 243 1.80 -22.12 -33.36
C ASN A 243 2.65 -20.93 -33.86
N SER A 244 3.65 -21.17 -34.71
CA SER A 244 4.57 -20.10 -35.13
C SER A 244 4.71 -19.97 -36.65
N VAL A 245 5.05 -18.78 -37.11
CA VAL A 245 5.32 -18.43 -38.51
C VAL A 245 6.64 -17.66 -38.57
N THR A 246 7.54 -18.06 -39.45
CA THR A 246 8.79 -17.31 -39.70
C THR A 246 8.49 -16.12 -40.59
N VAL A 247 8.88 -14.92 -40.19
CA VAL A 247 8.76 -13.70 -41.01
C VAL A 247 10.12 -13.39 -41.61
N VAL A 248 10.20 -13.37 -42.94
CA VAL A 248 11.42 -13.08 -43.70
C VAL A 248 11.24 -11.76 -44.43
N TYR A 249 12.15 -10.82 -44.18
CA TYR A 249 12.16 -9.53 -44.85
C TYR A 249 13.06 -9.59 -46.09
N LEU A 250 12.51 -9.19 -47.22
CA LEU A 250 13.18 -9.18 -48.52
C LEU A 250 13.37 -7.73 -48.97
N ASP A 251 14.59 -7.35 -49.32
CA ASP A 251 14.88 -6.05 -49.92
C ASP A 251 14.38 -6.03 -51.37
N GLY A 252 13.32 -5.24 -51.59
CA GLY A 252 12.70 -5.02 -52.89
C GLY A 252 13.44 -3.98 -53.74
N GLU A 253 14.54 -3.39 -53.24
CA GLU A 253 15.36 -2.48 -54.01
C GLU A 253 15.84 -3.17 -55.30
N ASN A 254 15.48 -2.57 -56.44
CA ASN A 254 15.77 -3.05 -57.80
C ASN A 254 15.22 -4.46 -58.13
N GLY A 255 14.21 -4.95 -57.40
CA GLY A 255 13.56 -6.23 -57.68
C GLY A 255 14.41 -7.47 -57.38
N THR A 256 15.47 -7.33 -56.60
CA THR A 256 16.39 -8.45 -56.28
C THR A 256 15.83 -9.41 -55.23
N ASN A 257 14.87 -8.98 -54.40
CA ASN A 257 14.20 -9.77 -53.36
C ASN A 257 15.17 -10.55 -52.45
N ASN A 258 16.35 -9.96 -52.19
CA ASN A 258 17.35 -10.59 -51.34
C ASN A 258 16.93 -10.50 -49.86
N PRO A 259 17.10 -11.55 -49.05
CA PRO A 259 16.85 -11.47 -47.62
C PRO A 259 17.69 -10.38 -46.95
N VAL A 260 17.06 -9.55 -46.11
CA VAL A 260 17.77 -8.59 -45.27
C VAL A 260 18.52 -9.36 -44.18
N ASP A 261 19.83 -9.15 -44.09
CA ASP A 261 20.68 -9.91 -43.17
C ASP A 261 20.17 -9.78 -41.71
N LYS A 262 20.05 -10.92 -41.02
CA LYS A 262 19.62 -11.03 -39.61
C LYS A 262 18.29 -10.32 -39.26
N ALA A 263 17.43 -10.09 -40.25
CA ALA A 263 16.16 -9.40 -40.04
C ALA A 263 14.99 -10.31 -39.66
N ASN A 264 15.13 -11.63 -39.85
CA ASN A 264 14.02 -12.57 -39.67
C ASN A 264 13.43 -12.51 -38.25
N GLN A 265 12.11 -12.61 -38.18
CA GLN A 265 11.35 -12.65 -36.94
C GLN A 265 10.55 -13.94 -36.85
N THR A 266 10.02 -14.24 -35.67
CA THR A 266 9.09 -15.35 -35.49
C THR A 266 7.83 -14.83 -34.84
N PHE A 267 6.72 -14.92 -35.56
CA PHE A 267 5.39 -14.70 -35.00
C PHE A 267 4.95 -15.97 -34.29
N THR A 268 4.45 -15.87 -33.07
CA THR A 268 3.90 -17.02 -32.33
C THR A 268 2.55 -16.61 -31.75
N THR A 269 1.49 -17.35 -32.11
CA THR A 269 0.16 -17.07 -31.58
C THR A 269 0.04 -17.54 -30.14
N THR A 270 -0.86 -16.91 -29.38
CA THR A 270 -1.25 -17.31 -28.01
C THR A 270 -2.25 -18.46 -28.00
N ASP A 271 -2.91 -18.74 -29.14
CA ASP A 271 -3.90 -19.81 -29.26
C ASP A 271 -3.22 -21.19 -29.25
N THR A 272 -3.66 -22.06 -28.35
CA THR A 272 -3.08 -23.40 -28.16
C THR A 272 -3.77 -24.47 -29.00
N SER A 273 -4.85 -24.13 -29.71
CA SER A 273 -5.61 -25.05 -30.54
C SER A 273 -5.07 -25.18 -31.97
N THR A 274 -4.13 -24.32 -32.35
CA THR A 274 -3.61 -24.26 -33.72
C THR A 274 -2.75 -25.47 -34.09
N LYS A 275 -2.64 -25.73 -35.40
CA LYS A 275 -1.86 -26.83 -35.95
C LYS A 275 -1.03 -26.40 -37.15
N ALA A 276 0.09 -27.07 -37.37
CA ALA A 276 0.93 -26.84 -38.54
C ALA A 276 0.09 -26.98 -39.83
N GLY A 277 0.30 -26.06 -40.78
CA GLY A 277 -0.45 -26.00 -42.03
C GLY A 277 -1.80 -25.26 -41.94
N GLN A 278 -2.28 -24.90 -40.74
CA GLN A 278 -3.45 -24.04 -40.59
C GLN A 278 -3.08 -22.57 -40.91
N VAL A 279 -3.97 -21.86 -41.61
CA VAL A 279 -3.80 -20.44 -41.93
C VAL A 279 -3.70 -19.61 -40.65
N ALA A 280 -2.64 -18.80 -40.54
CA ALA A 280 -2.43 -17.83 -39.48
C ALA A 280 -3.31 -16.59 -39.71
N ALA A 281 -4.63 -16.80 -39.66
CA ALA A 281 -5.65 -15.76 -39.81
C ALA A 281 -5.51 -14.63 -38.78
N SER A 282 -6.08 -13.46 -39.07
CA SER A 282 -5.98 -12.27 -38.21
C SER A 282 -6.60 -12.44 -36.81
N SER A 283 -7.48 -13.43 -36.62
CA SER A 283 -8.02 -13.81 -35.31
C SER A 283 -6.97 -14.45 -34.39
N PHE A 284 -5.93 -15.05 -34.96
CA PHE A 284 -4.81 -15.58 -34.19
C PHE A 284 -3.81 -14.46 -33.93
N VAL A 285 -3.71 -14.06 -32.66
CA VAL A 285 -2.83 -12.98 -32.24
C VAL A 285 -1.69 -13.48 -31.37
N ASN A 286 -0.56 -12.78 -31.42
CA ASN A 286 0.55 -13.01 -30.51
C ASN A 286 0.28 -12.41 -29.13
N ALA A 287 1.26 -12.52 -28.24
CA ALA A 287 1.15 -12.00 -26.87
C ALA A 287 1.00 -10.48 -26.76
N ASP A 288 1.30 -9.73 -27.83
CA ASP A 288 1.07 -8.28 -27.94
C ASP A 288 -0.31 -7.95 -28.53
N LYS A 289 -1.18 -8.94 -28.73
CA LYS A 289 -2.48 -8.81 -29.42
C LYS A 289 -2.34 -8.32 -30.87
N LEU A 290 -1.21 -8.63 -31.51
CA LEU A 290 -0.97 -8.33 -32.92
C LEU A 290 -1.30 -9.55 -33.76
N SER A 291 -1.95 -9.35 -34.90
CA SER A 291 -2.04 -10.37 -35.95
C SER A 291 -0.64 -10.61 -36.57
N LEU A 292 -0.48 -11.69 -37.36
CA LEU A 292 0.76 -11.93 -38.10
C LEU A 292 1.17 -10.72 -38.96
N GLN A 293 0.20 -10.09 -39.62
CA GLN A 293 0.47 -8.94 -40.49
C GLN A 293 0.89 -7.70 -39.70
N ASP A 294 0.23 -7.41 -38.58
CA ASP A 294 0.57 -6.25 -37.75
C ASP A 294 1.92 -6.45 -37.04
N PHE A 295 2.19 -7.68 -36.60
CA PHE A 295 3.50 -8.08 -36.07
C PHE A 295 4.61 -7.86 -37.10
N ALA A 296 4.41 -8.32 -38.34
CA ALA A 296 5.38 -8.17 -39.42
C ALA A 296 5.66 -6.69 -39.75
N LYS A 297 4.62 -5.85 -39.78
CA LYS A 297 4.77 -4.40 -40.01
C LYS A 297 5.47 -3.69 -38.86
N LYS A 298 5.18 -4.07 -37.62
CA LYS A 298 5.81 -3.48 -36.43
C LYS A 298 7.30 -3.80 -36.33
N HIS A 299 7.73 -4.94 -36.86
CA HIS A 299 9.12 -5.40 -36.80
C HIS A 299 9.90 -5.20 -38.10
N VAL A 300 9.45 -4.30 -38.98
CA VAL A 300 10.26 -3.88 -40.14
C VAL A 300 11.65 -3.46 -39.66
N PRO A 301 12.73 -3.96 -40.29
CA PRO A 301 14.11 -3.64 -39.86
C PRO A 301 14.40 -2.15 -39.85
N ALA A 302 15.26 -1.71 -38.92
CA ALA A 302 15.69 -0.33 -38.86
C ALA A 302 16.34 0.10 -40.19
N GLY A 303 15.96 1.28 -40.68
CA GLY A 303 16.41 1.79 -41.99
C GLY A 303 15.61 1.29 -43.19
N TYR A 304 14.53 0.53 -42.98
CA TYR A 304 13.63 0.07 -44.03
C TYR A 304 12.18 0.53 -43.80
N THR A 305 11.38 0.51 -44.87
CA THR A 305 9.93 0.74 -44.86
C THR A 305 9.20 -0.45 -45.47
N PHE A 306 8.01 -0.76 -44.95
CA PHE A 306 7.15 -1.81 -45.49
C PHE A 306 6.63 -1.46 -46.88
N VAL A 307 6.62 -2.43 -47.79
CA VAL A 307 6.03 -2.31 -49.13
C VAL A 307 4.80 -3.20 -49.28
N SER A 308 4.97 -4.52 -49.15
CA SER A 308 3.90 -5.49 -49.37
C SER A 308 4.19 -6.83 -48.69
N PHE A 309 3.17 -7.68 -48.64
CA PHE A 309 3.34 -9.10 -48.31
C PHE A 309 3.63 -9.89 -49.59
N GLY A 310 4.65 -10.75 -49.56
CA GLY A 310 5.09 -11.55 -50.70
C GLY A 310 4.28 -12.83 -50.93
N ASN A 311 3.48 -13.23 -49.94
CA ASN A 311 2.55 -14.34 -50.03
C ASN A 311 1.32 -14.07 -49.16
N ASP A 312 0.17 -14.52 -49.64
CA ASP A 312 -1.08 -14.50 -48.91
C ASP A 312 -1.25 -15.79 -48.09
N ASN A 313 -2.07 -15.72 -47.04
CA ASN A 313 -2.50 -16.87 -46.23
C ASN A 313 -1.34 -17.73 -45.70
N ALA A 314 -0.29 -17.09 -45.17
CA ALA A 314 0.76 -17.81 -44.45
C ALA A 314 0.18 -18.74 -43.37
N VAL A 315 0.76 -19.92 -43.23
CA VAL A 315 0.29 -20.97 -42.32
C VAL A 315 1.27 -21.17 -41.17
N PHE A 316 0.79 -21.69 -40.04
CA PHE A 316 1.64 -22.12 -38.94
C PHE A 316 2.63 -23.20 -39.40
N GLY A 317 3.87 -23.10 -38.95
CA GLY A 317 5.01 -23.90 -39.42
C GLY A 317 5.62 -23.42 -40.74
N GLY A 318 5.02 -22.40 -41.36
CA GLY A 318 5.47 -21.84 -42.64
C GLY A 318 6.19 -20.50 -42.53
N THR A 319 6.27 -19.80 -43.68
CA THR A 319 6.97 -18.52 -43.84
C THR A 319 6.05 -17.44 -44.37
N GLN A 320 6.14 -16.24 -43.80
CA GLN A 320 5.61 -15.00 -44.35
C GLN A 320 6.76 -14.17 -44.93
N TYR A 321 6.72 -13.92 -46.23
CA TYR A 321 7.63 -13.00 -46.90
C TYR A 321 7.07 -11.58 -46.84
N VAL A 322 7.94 -10.62 -46.54
CA VAL A 322 7.61 -9.21 -46.44
C VAL A 322 8.58 -8.43 -47.30
N ALA A 323 8.07 -7.74 -48.31
CA ALA A 323 8.88 -6.84 -49.13
C ALA A 323 9.08 -5.52 -48.38
N VAL A 324 10.34 -5.09 -48.30
CA VAL A 324 10.76 -3.83 -47.69
C VAL A 324 11.71 -3.08 -48.62
N VAL A 325 11.81 -1.76 -48.47
CA VAL A 325 12.79 -0.93 -49.19
C VAL A 325 13.49 -0.01 -48.22
N LYS A 326 14.72 0.42 -48.52
CA LYS A 326 15.45 1.36 -47.66
C LYS A 326 14.66 2.66 -47.50
N ALA A 327 14.57 3.13 -46.25
CA ALA A 327 13.97 4.40 -45.93
C ALA A 327 14.81 5.53 -46.56
N LYS A 328 14.13 6.51 -47.18
CA LYS A 328 14.76 7.73 -47.69
C LYS A 328 14.91 8.78 -46.60
#